data_AF-A0A4S4JVE9-F1
#
_entry.id   AF-A0A4S4JVE9-F1
#
_cell.length_a   1.000
_cell.length_b   1.000
_cell.length_c   1.000
_cell.angle_alpha   90.00
_cell.angle_beta   90.00
_cell.angle_gamma   90.00
#
_symmetry.space_group_name_H-M   'P 1'
#
loop_
_entity.id
_entity.type
_entity.pdbx_description
1 polymer ?
#
loop_
_entity_poly.entity_id
_entity_poly.type
_entity_poly.pdbx_seq_one_letter_code
_entity_poly.pdbx_strand_id
1 'polypeptide(L)'
;LAKWRVVQLMFSKSFQRLKIRGGIFGLIGKLGILPIILLAVVVAPLFGEAPWPSIEWGFSKPDFLTLWNEYTVFGVGFPPLVMFITCLPTVFAAYLVLFGDILQAKAIITEADQVRADEKVNYDPNRAHYIFGGRNALMSIIGPDVTMAGPTWAAMQVVITERFKEGKKSMHSIFGGMGSFRWGTNTGLLLLPIVSLVEPILGVAMALTLLIQGYVSVRIGILEAKSQRDLGIAGVVAAILAVKGAAWALAAGILLCVLIYGKQFFVGENDQTFTKDLEDEKKRGVS
;
A
#
# COMPACT_ATOMS: atom_id res chain seq x y z
N LEU A 1 0.27 -23.04 -0.36
CA LEU A 1 1.76 -23.13 -0.27
C LEU A 1 2.43 -22.21 -1.32
N ALA A 2 1.76 -21.94 -2.44
CA ALA A 2 2.26 -21.07 -3.50
C ALA A 2 2.39 -19.61 -3.05
N LYS A 3 1.44 -19.10 -2.24
CA LYS A 3 1.49 -17.74 -1.65
C LYS A 3 2.83 -17.41 -1.00
N TRP A 4 3.35 -18.31 -0.17
CA TRP A 4 4.65 -18.14 0.51
C TRP A 4 5.85 -18.26 -0.43
N ARG A 5 5.75 -19.05 -1.51
CA ARG A 5 6.82 -19.19 -2.50
C ARG A 5 6.91 -18.02 -3.46
N VAL A 6 5.78 -17.37 -3.78
CA VAL A 6 5.78 -16.10 -4.52
C VAL A 6 6.42 -15.00 -3.66
N VAL A 7 6.09 -14.92 -2.37
CA VAL A 7 6.80 -14.01 -1.43
C VAL A 7 8.31 -14.30 -1.38
N GLN A 8 8.71 -15.58 -1.31
CA GLN A 8 10.13 -15.95 -1.35
C GLN A 8 10.81 -15.53 -2.64
N LEU A 9 10.16 -15.68 -3.80
CA LEU A 9 10.69 -15.22 -5.08
C LEU A 9 10.79 -13.69 -5.15
N MET A 10 9.82 -12.98 -4.58
CA MET A 10 9.76 -11.51 -4.54
C MET A 10 10.85 -10.87 -3.67
N PHE A 11 11.14 -11.46 -2.51
CA PHE A 11 12.09 -10.91 -1.52
C PHE A 11 13.45 -11.61 -1.51
N SER A 12 13.66 -12.63 -2.35
CA SER A 12 14.95 -13.30 -2.44
C SER A 12 16.01 -12.35 -3.01
N LYS A 13 17.12 -12.21 -2.27
CA LYS A 13 18.36 -11.55 -2.71
C LYS A 13 18.89 -12.13 -4.05
N SER A 14 18.42 -13.30 -4.47
CA SER A 14 18.75 -13.92 -5.75
C SER A 14 18.03 -13.27 -6.94
N PHE A 15 16.77 -12.83 -6.78
CA PHE A 15 16.03 -12.14 -7.86
C PHE A 15 16.56 -10.72 -8.08
N GLN A 16 16.90 -10.02 -7.01
CA GLN A 16 17.60 -8.73 -7.03
C GLN A 16 18.96 -8.82 -7.76
N ARG A 17 19.75 -9.87 -7.51
CA ARG A 17 21.02 -10.12 -8.22
C ARG A 17 20.85 -10.45 -9.71
N LEU A 18 19.75 -11.10 -10.09
CA LEU A 18 19.47 -11.44 -11.49
C LEU A 18 19.02 -10.21 -12.30
N LYS A 19 18.36 -9.24 -11.65
CA LYS A 19 17.96 -7.95 -12.22
C LYS A 19 19.14 -7.10 -12.69
N ILE A 20 20.27 -7.19 -11.98
CA ILE A 20 21.50 -6.41 -12.22
C ILE A 20 22.29 -6.91 -13.45
N ARG A 21 22.08 -8.15 -13.90
CA ARG A 21 22.87 -8.75 -15.00
C ARG A 21 22.48 -8.30 -16.41
N GLY A 22 21.43 -7.48 -16.58
CA GLY A 22 20.99 -6.97 -17.89
C GLY A 22 20.37 -8.04 -18.82
N GLY A 23 19.73 -7.60 -19.90
CA GLY A 23 19.04 -8.48 -20.88
C GLY A 23 17.54 -8.66 -20.62
N ILE A 24 16.98 -9.83 -20.97
CA ILE A 24 15.55 -10.18 -20.79
C ILE A 24 15.11 -9.99 -19.33
N PHE A 25 15.97 -10.33 -18.36
CA PHE A 25 15.70 -10.17 -16.92
C PHE A 25 15.69 -8.69 -16.46
N GLY A 26 16.44 -7.82 -17.14
CA GLY A 26 16.37 -6.37 -16.93
C GLY A 26 15.09 -5.76 -17.50
N LEU A 27 14.60 -6.29 -18.62
CA LEU A 27 13.31 -5.90 -19.23
C LEU A 27 12.13 -6.36 -18.37
N ILE A 28 12.16 -7.62 -17.91
CA ILE A 28 11.25 -8.21 -16.92
C ILE A 28 11.26 -7.39 -15.62
N GLY A 29 12.43 -7.00 -15.13
CA GLY A 29 12.57 -6.17 -13.94
C GLY A 29 11.94 -4.77 -14.05
N LYS A 30 11.87 -4.21 -15.27
CA LYS A 30 11.24 -2.93 -15.59
C LYS A 30 9.71 -3.02 -15.73
N LEU A 31 9.18 -4.22 -15.96
CA LEU A 31 7.75 -4.49 -16.09
C LEU A 31 7.04 -4.61 -14.72
N GLY A 32 7.78 -4.49 -13.61
CA GLY A 32 7.22 -4.46 -12.26
C GLY A 32 6.56 -5.79 -11.87
N ILE A 33 5.24 -5.75 -11.67
CA ILE A 33 4.42 -6.89 -11.21
C ILE A 33 3.99 -7.81 -12.36
N LEU A 34 4.06 -7.36 -13.63
CA LEU A 34 3.61 -8.15 -14.78
C LEU A 34 4.26 -9.56 -14.87
N PRO A 35 5.58 -9.73 -14.67
CA PRO A 35 6.18 -11.07 -14.68
C PRO A 35 5.70 -11.96 -13.53
N ILE A 36 5.35 -11.36 -12.39
CA ILE A 36 4.81 -12.06 -11.23
C ILE A 36 3.40 -12.54 -11.54
N ILE A 37 2.59 -11.71 -12.21
CA ILE A 37 1.25 -12.07 -12.70
C ILE A 37 1.36 -13.22 -13.69
N LEU A 38 2.23 -13.14 -14.70
CA LEU A 38 2.42 -14.20 -15.68
C LEU A 38 2.88 -15.51 -15.04
N LEU A 39 3.75 -15.45 -14.04
CA LEU A 39 4.16 -16.62 -13.28
C LEU A 39 2.99 -17.18 -12.46
N ALA A 40 2.17 -16.33 -11.83
CA ALA A 40 1.01 -16.73 -11.05
C ALA A 40 -0.05 -17.42 -11.90
N VAL A 41 -0.25 -16.98 -13.15
CA VAL A 41 -1.16 -17.63 -14.13
C VAL A 41 -0.79 -19.10 -14.36
N VAL A 42 0.49 -19.45 -14.32
CA VAL A 42 0.95 -20.83 -14.52
C VAL A 42 1.01 -21.59 -13.20
N VAL A 43 1.55 -20.97 -12.15
CA VAL A 43 1.80 -21.63 -10.86
C VAL A 43 0.50 -21.88 -10.10
N ALA A 44 -0.46 -20.94 -10.08
CA ALA A 44 -1.67 -21.11 -9.29
C ALA A 44 -2.54 -22.30 -9.76
N PRO A 45 -2.76 -22.52 -11.08
CA PRO A 45 -3.46 -23.71 -11.56
C PRO A 45 -2.71 -25.02 -11.36
N LEU A 46 -1.38 -25.03 -11.48
CA LEU A 46 -0.58 -26.23 -11.24
C LEU A 46 -0.72 -26.79 -9.83
N PHE A 47 -0.97 -25.92 -8.84
CA PHE A 47 -1.19 -26.32 -7.45
C PHE A 47 -2.67 -26.39 -7.06
N GLY A 48 -3.59 -26.24 -8.02
CA GLY A 48 -5.03 -26.25 -7.78
C GLY A 48 -5.54 -25.06 -6.94
N GLU A 49 -4.74 -23.99 -6.80
CA GLU A 49 -5.14 -22.77 -6.07
C GLU A 49 -6.00 -21.82 -6.95
N ALA A 50 -6.05 -22.03 -8.28
CA ALA A 50 -6.88 -21.29 -9.23
C ALA A 50 -7.24 -22.17 -10.45
N PRO A 51 -8.33 -21.92 -11.17
CA PRO A 51 -8.59 -22.59 -12.45
C PRO A 51 -7.65 -22.07 -13.55
N TRP A 52 -7.44 -22.88 -14.60
CA TRP A 52 -6.75 -22.41 -15.81
C TRP A 52 -7.55 -21.29 -16.48
N PRO A 53 -6.89 -20.21 -16.95
CA PRO A 53 -7.59 -19.10 -17.59
C PRO A 53 -8.18 -19.50 -18.93
N SER A 54 -9.44 -19.13 -19.17
CA SER A 54 -10.08 -19.16 -20.49
C SER A 54 -10.01 -17.76 -21.10
N ILE A 55 -9.18 -17.59 -22.13
CA ILE A 55 -8.94 -16.26 -22.73
C ILE A 55 -10.13 -15.89 -23.62
N GLU A 56 -10.78 -14.77 -23.31
CA GLU A 56 -11.85 -14.19 -24.11
C GLU A 56 -11.35 -12.99 -24.91
N TRP A 57 -11.75 -12.89 -26.18
CA TRP A 57 -11.36 -11.80 -27.06
C TRP A 57 -12.47 -10.75 -27.18
N GLY A 58 -12.12 -9.49 -26.94
CA GLY A 58 -13.03 -8.35 -27.09
C GLY A 58 -12.73 -7.22 -26.10
N PHE A 59 -13.72 -6.35 -25.93
CA PHE A 59 -13.68 -5.25 -24.97
C PHE A 59 -14.56 -5.55 -23.77
N SER A 60 -14.10 -5.17 -22.58
CA SER A 60 -14.89 -5.33 -21.37
C SER A 60 -16.14 -4.47 -21.45
N LYS A 61 -17.24 -5.01 -20.94
CA LYS A 61 -18.53 -4.31 -20.85
C LYS A 61 -18.84 -4.12 -19.36
N PRO A 62 -18.41 -3.01 -18.75
CA PRO A 62 -18.75 -2.73 -17.36
C PRO A 62 -20.26 -2.58 -17.23
N ASP A 63 -20.84 -3.23 -16.23
CA ASP A 63 -22.26 -3.09 -15.93
C ASP A 63 -22.50 -1.79 -15.14
N PHE A 64 -22.49 -0.67 -15.86
CA PHE A 64 -22.69 0.66 -15.27
C PHE A 64 -24.07 0.83 -14.63
N LEU A 65 -25.10 0.13 -15.13
CA LEU A 65 -26.45 0.20 -14.59
C LEU A 65 -26.49 -0.42 -13.19
N THR A 66 -25.96 -1.63 -13.04
CA THR A 66 -25.87 -2.29 -11.73
C THR A 66 -24.97 -1.52 -10.77
N LEU A 67 -23.81 -1.05 -11.24
CA LEU A 67 -22.91 -0.22 -10.42
C LEU A 67 -23.60 1.05 -9.92
N TRP A 68 -24.35 1.73 -10.77
CA TRP A 68 -25.06 2.94 -10.37
C TRP A 68 -26.19 2.65 -9.38
N ASN A 69 -27.02 1.64 -9.67
CA ASN A 69 -28.23 1.35 -8.89
C ASN A 69 -27.97 0.62 -7.57
N GLU A 70 -26.91 -0.18 -7.47
CA GLU A 70 -26.65 -1.02 -6.29
C GLU A 70 -25.46 -0.55 -5.43
N TYR A 71 -24.58 0.32 -5.96
CA TYR A 71 -23.36 0.73 -5.25
C TYR A 71 -23.26 2.24 -4.98
N THR A 72 -24.13 3.07 -5.56
CA THR A 72 -24.12 4.52 -5.30
C THR A 72 -25.24 4.95 -4.37
N VAL A 73 -25.05 6.07 -3.66
CA VAL A 73 -26.08 6.68 -2.80
C VAL A 73 -27.37 6.99 -3.57
N PHE A 74 -27.27 7.25 -4.88
CA PHE A 74 -28.43 7.51 -5.73
C PHE A 74 -29.27 6.27 -5.99
N GLY A 75 -28.65 5.08 -5.99
CA GLY A 75 -29.32 3.80 -6.19
C GLY A 75 -29.85 3.20 -4.89
N VAL A 76 -29.00 3.14 -3.85
CA VAL A 76 -29.36 2.49 -2.57
C VAL A 76 -29.97 3.42 -1.53
N GLY A 77 -29.90 4.73 -1.76
CA GLY A 77 -30.36 5.75 -0.81
C GLY A 77 -29.31 6.13 0.25
N PHE A 78 -29.63 7.16 1.03
CA PHE A 78 -28.72 7.66 2.07
C PHE A 78 -28.75 6.76 3.32
N PRO A 79 -27.59 6.38 3.89
CA PRO A 79 -27.55 5.54 5.07
C PRO A 79 -28.16 6.24 6.31
N PRO A 80 -28.75 5.49 7.24
CA PRO A 80 -29.33 6.07 8.45
C PRO A 80 -28.26 6.73 9.32
N LEU A 81 -28.59 7.83 10.01
CA LEU A 81 -27.64 8.61 10.82
C LEU A 81 -26.91 7.79 11.89
N VAL A 82 -27.56 6.76 12.44
CA VAL A 82 -26.95 5.84 13.41
C VAL A 82 -25.73 5.12 12.84
N MET A 83 -25.72 4.82 11.53
CA MET A 83 -24.61 4.14 10.87
C MET A 83 -23.32 4.97 10.95
N PHE A 84 -23.42 6.30 10.79
CA PHE A 84 -22.27 7.20 10.90
C PHE A 84 -21.62 7.13 12.29
N ILE A 85 -22.43 7.06 13.34
CA ILE A 85 -21.94 6.96 14.72
C ILE A 85 -21.30 5.58 14.95
N THR A 86 -21.96 4.51 14.53
CA THR A 86 -21.45 3.14 14.72
C THR A 86 -20.20 2.85 13.90
N CYS A 87 -19.99 3.55 12.79
CA CYS A 87 -18.83 3.40 11.92
C CYS A 87 -17.63 4.25 12.35
N LEU A 88 -17.75 5.16 13.33
CA LEU A 88 -16.63 5.98 13.82
C LEU A 88 -15.36 5.16 14.11
N PRO A 89 -15.42 4.01 14.82
CA PRO A 89 -14.22 3.23 15.09
C PRO A 89 -13.54 2.70 13.82
N THR A 90 -14.34 2.28 12.84
CA THR A 90 -13.83 1.83 11.54
C THR A 90 -13.21 2.97 10.76
N VAL A 91 -13.80 4.16 10.79
CA VAL A 91 -13.26 5.37 10.16
C VAL A 91 -11.91 5.74 10.78
N PHE A 92 -11.78 5.71 12.11
CA PHE A 92 -10.50 5.97 12.77
C PHE A 92 -9.45 4.92 12.43
N ALA A 93 -9.81 3.63 12.41
CA ALA A 93 -8.89 2.57 12.01
C ALA A 93 -8.43 2.74 10.55
N ALA A 94 -9.36 3.03 9.64
CA ALA A 94 -9.04 3.31 8.23
C ALA A 94 -8.12 4.53 8.08
N TYR A 95 -8.36 5.59 8.85
CA TYR A 95 -7.50 6.77 8.89
C TYR A 95 -6.08 6.46 9.39
N LEU A 96 -5.94 5.64 10.45
CA LEU A 96 -4.62 5.23 10.94
C LEU A 96 -3.84 4.43 9.89
N VAL A 97 -4.51 3.55 9.14
CA VAL A 97 -3.89 2.82 8.02
C VAL A 97 -3.46 3.79 6.91
N LEU A 98 -4.36 4.70 6.50
CA LEU A 98 -4.08 5.74 5.52
C LEU A 98 -2.87 6.61 5.92
N PHE A 99 -2.80 6.97 7.20
CA PHE A 99 -1.71 7.76 7.74
C PHE A 99 -0.36 7.04 7.60
N GLY A 100 -0.34 5.72 7.86
CA GLY A 100 0.84 4.88 7.62
C GLY A 100 1.28 4.89 6.15
N ASP A 101 0.34 4.77 5.21
CA ASP A 101 0.63 4.82 3.77
C ASP A 101 1.18 6.20 3.34
N ILE A 102 0.72 7.30 3.96
CA ILE A 102 1.22 8.66 3.72
C ILE A 102 2.67 8.83 4.20
N LEU A 103 2.98 8.33 5.40
CA LEU A 103 4.35 8.34 5.92
C LEU A 103 5.27 7.51 5.02
N GLN A 104 4.81 6.33 4.60
CA GLN A 104 5.54 5.48 3.67
C GLN A 104 5.81 6.19 2.34
N ALA A 105 4.79 6.80 1.74
CA ALA A 105 4.94 7.53 0.48
C ALA A 105 5.93 8.68 0.61
N LYS A 106 5.90 9.42 1.72
CA LYS A 106 6.87 10.48 2.02
C LYS A 106 8.29 9.94 2.08
N ALA A 107 8.52 8.85 2.81
CA ALA A 107 9.83 8.24 2.95
C ALA A 107 10.39 7.78 1.60
N ILE A 108 9.58 7.09 0.80
CA ILE A 108 9.95 6.61 -0.54
C ILE A 108 10.31 7.78 -1.47
N ILE A 109 9.50 8.84 -1.51
CA ILE A 109 9.77 10.01 -2.36
C ILE A 109 11.04 10.74 -1.90
N THR A 110 11.22 10.91 -0.60
CA THR A 110 12.40 11.57 -0.03
C THR A 110 13.69 10.84 -0.40
N GLU A 111 13.69 9.51 -0.35
CA GLU A 111 14.81 8.68 -0.79
C GLU A 111 15.10 8.88 -2.28
N ALA A 112 14.06 8.98 -3.12
CA ALA A 112 14.21 9.22 -4.55
C ALA A 112 14.81 10.59 -4.88
N ASP A 113 14.36 11.63 -4.16
CA ASP A 113 14.83 13.01 -4.32
C ASP A 113 16.33 13.14 -4.01
N GLN A 114 16.86 12.33 -3.09
CA GLN A 114 18.31 12.28 -2.79
C GLN A 114 19.13 11.73 -3.96
N VAL A 115 18.56 10.85 -4.78
CA VAL A 115 19.25 10.21 -5.92
C VAL A 115 19.08 11.02 -7.20
N ARG A 116 17.89 11.60 -7.42
CA ARG A 116 17.54 12.37 -8.62
C ARG A 116 17.18 13.82 -8.26
N ALA A 117 18.20 14.65 -8.11
CA ALA A 117 18.04 16.08 -7.80
C ALA A 117 17.55 16.95 -8.99
N ASP A 118 17.41 16.35 -10.17
CA ASP A 118 17.05 17.03 -11.42
C ASP A 118 15.53 17.28 -11.58
N GLU A 119 14.67 16.61 -10.81
CA GLU A 119 13.24 16.91 -10.71
C GLU A 119 12.83 16.93 -9.24
N LYS A 120 12.35 18.08 -8.77
CA LYS A 120 11.95 18.24 -7.38
C LYS A 120 10.53 17.71 -7.17
N VAL A 121 10.40 16.58 -6.48
CA VAL A 121 9.10 16.01 -6.15
C VAL A 121 8.62 16.60 -4.82
N ASN A 122 7.91 17.74 -4.88
CA ASN A 122 7.37 18.37 -3.67
C ASN A 122 6.21 17.53 -3.09
N TYR A 123 6.52 16.62 -2.17
CA TYR A 123 5.51 15.89 -1.39
C TYR A 123 5.18 16.62 -0.09
N ASP A 124 3.94 17.11 0.00
CA ASP A 124 3.39 17.73 1.21
C ASP A 124 2.32 16.79 1.79
N PRO A 125 2.54 16.22 3.00
CA PRO A 125 1.56 15.36 3.66
C PRO A 125 0.22 16.05 3.94
N ASN A 126 0.19 17.32 4.31
CA ASN A 126 -1.05 18.04 4.60
C ASN A 126 -1.88 18.17 3.32
N ARG A 127 -1.23 18.56 2.21
CA ARG A 127 -1.87 18.62 0.90
C ARG A 127 -2.39 17.24 0.47
N ALA A 128 -1.62 16.19 0.73
CA ALA A 128 -2.04 14.82 0.44
C ALA A 128 -3.32 14.45 1.21
N HIS A 129 -3.42 14.76 2.51
CA HIS A 129 -4.62 14.51 3.31
C HIS A 129 -5.85 15.24 2.77
N TYR A 130 -5.73 16.52 2.40
CA TYR A 130 -6.86 17.26 1.81
C TYR A 130 -7.33 16.66 0.49
N ILE A 131 -6.39 16.27 -0.38
CA ILE A 131 -6.71 15.64 -1.67
C ILE A 131 -7.39 14.29 -1.45
N PHE A 132 -6.88 13.44 -0.56
CA PHE A 132 -7.49 12.14 -0.29
C PHE A 132 -8.86 12.29 0.38
N GLY A 133 -9.00 13.19 1.34
CA GLY A 133 -10.28 13.48 1.98
C GLY A 133 -11.33 13.94 0.97
N GLY A 134 -10.97 14.90 0.10
CA GLY A 134 -11.86 15.38 -0.95
C GLY A 134 -12.25 14.29 -1.96
N ARG A 135 -11.29 13.47 -2.41
CA ARG A 135 -11.57 12.37 -3.35
C ARG A 135 -12.46 11.30 -2.72
N ASN A 136 -12.23 10.94 -1.46
CA ASN A 136 -13.08 9.97 -0.76
C ASN A 136 -14.47 10.52 -0.46
N ALA A 137 -14.60 11.80 -0.10
CA ALA A 137 -15.90 12.45 0.09
C ALA A 137 -16.71 12.55 -1.20
N LEU A 138 -16.04 12.75 -2.34
CA LEU A 138 -16.70 12.70 -3.65
C LEU A 138 -17.11 11.25 -3.98
N MET A 139 -16.17 10.31 -3.88
CA MET A 139 -16.41 8.90 -4.19
C MET A 139 -17.47 8.26 -3.29
N SER A 140 -17.62 8.70 -2.03
CA SER A 140 -18.66 8.18 -1.13
C SER A 140 -20.08 8.55 -1.56
N ILE A 141 -20.25 9.55 -2.44
CA ILE A 141 -21.56 9.97 -2.96
C ILE A 141 -21.78 9.41 -4.37
N ILE A 142 -20.83 9.64 -5.28
CA ILE A 142 -20.97 9.35 -6.72
C ILE A 142 -20.28 8.06 -7.17
N GLY A 143 -19.36 7.53 -6.37
CA GLY A 143 -18.51 6.42 -6.75
C GLY A 143 -19.20 5.08 -6.45
N PRO A 144 -19.28 4.16 -7.41
CA PRO A 144 -19.75 2.80 -7.16
C PRO A 144 -18.65 1.91 -6.54
N ASP A 145 -17.61 2.52 -5.99
CA ASP A 145 -16.42 1.84 -5.50
C ASP A 145 -16.37 1.95 -3.97
N VAL A 146 -16.20 0.82 -3.32
CA VAL A 146 -16.05 0.69 -1.87
C VAL A 146 -14.60 0.90 -1.41
N THR A 147 -13.66 1.00 -2.36
CA THR A 147 -12.25 1.18 -2.06
C THR A 147 -11.89 2.64 -1.79
N MET A 148 -10.92 2.84 -0.89
CA MET A 148 -10.45 4.16 -0.53
C MET A 148 -9.69 4.80 -1.69
N ALA A 149 -10.06 6.04 -2.04
CA ALA A 149 -9.33 6.88 -3.00
C ALA A 149 -8.07 7.49 -2.34
N GLY A 150 -7.17 6.62 -1.87
CA GLY A 150 -6.01 6.95 -1.05
C GLY A 150 -4.71 7.18 -1.82
N PRO A 151 -3.56 7.22 -1.12
CA PRO A 151 -2.24 7.29 -1.71
C PRO A 151 -2.02 6.11 -2.64
N THR A 152 -1.13 6.31 -3.61
CA THR A 152 -0.78 5.26 -4.55
C THR A 152 -0.35 4.00 -3.81
N TRP A 153 -0.88 2.87 -4.25
CA TRP A 153 -0.50 1.56 -3.75
C TRP A 153 1.01 1.43 -3.55
N ALA A 154 1.44 1.06 -2.34
CA ALA A 154 2.83 1.07 -1.92
C ALA A 154 3.78 0.32 -2.88
N ALA A 155 3.37 -0.86 -3.37
CA ALA A 155 4.19 -1.62 -4.31
C ALA A 155 4.41 -0.89 -5.64
N MET A 156 3.36 -0.25 -6.17
CA MET A 156 3.46 0.59 -7.36
C MET A 156 4.37 1.79 -7.10
N GLN A 157 4.19 2.47 -5.97
CA GLN A 157 5.01 3.63 -5.58
C GLN A 157 6.50 3.23 -5.54
N VAL A 158 6.85 2.12 -4.90
CA VAL A 158 8.23 1.61 -4.87
C VAL A 158 8.73 1.30 -6.27
N VAL A 159 8.01 0.55 -7.09
CA VAL A 159 8.46 0.18 -8.45
C VAL A 159 8.72 1.40 -9.33
N ILE A 160 7.81 2.38 -9.31
CA ILE A 160 7.97 3.62 -10.08
C ILE A 160 9.13 4.45 -9.55
N THR A 161 9.29 4.51 -8.23
CA THR A 161 10.38 5.26 -7.59
C THR A 161 11.74 4.60 -7.84
N GLU A 162 11.84 3.27 -7.80
CA GLU A 162 13.07 2.55 -8.18
C GLU A 162 13.42 2.81 -9.64
N ARG A 163 12.43 2.74 -10.55
CA ARG A 163 12.64 3.07 -11.96
C ARG A 163 13.03 4.53 -12.17
N PHE A 164 12.54 5.44 -11.34
CA PHE A 164 12.93 6.85 -11.34
C PHE A 164 14.41 7.02 -11.01
N LYS A 165 14.88 6.33 -9.96
CA LYS A 165 16.28 6.34 -9.51
C LYS A 165 17.26 5.83 -10.57
N GLU A 166 16.83 4.96 -11.50
CA GLU A 166 17.67 4.50 -12.63
C GLU A 166 18.05 5.60 -13.64
N GLY A 167 17.44 6.78 -13.56
CA GLY A 167 17.79 7.97 -14.33
C GLY A 167 16.86 8.27 -15.51
N LYS A 168 17.07 9.45 -16.13
CA LYS A 168 16.19 10.03 -17.16
C LYS A 168 15.90 9.11 -18.35
N LYS A 169 16.87 8.26 -18.72
CA LYS A 169 16.72 7.29 -19.82
C LYS A 169 15.70 6.20 -19.50
N SER A 170 15.60 5.77 -18.24
CA SER A 170 14.61 4.78 -17.79
C SER A 170 13.25 5.42 -17.54
N MET A 171 13.21 6.63 -16.96
CA MET A 171 11.98 7.37 -16.73
C MET A 171 12.26 8.87 -16.66
N HIS A 172 11.60 9.64 -17.54
CA HIS A 172 11.82 11.08 -17.62
C HIS A 172 11.29 11.81 -16.39
N SER A 173 10.05 11.50 -15.98
CA SER A 173 9.41 12.11 -14.81
C SER A 173 8.66 11.10 -13.95
N ILE A 174 8.65 11.34 -12.63
CA ILE A 174 7.88 10.54 -11.68
C ILE A 174 6.38 10.59 -12.01
N PHE A 175 5.86 11.76 -12.40
CA PHE A 175 4.46 11.93 -12.79
C PHE A 175 4.10 11.13 -14.03
N GLY A 176 5.03 11.06 -15.01
CA GLY A 176 4.88 10.22 -16.21
C GLY A 176 4.87 8.73 -15.87
N GLY A 177 5.70 8.30 -14.91
CA GLY A 177 5.66 6.93 -14.38
C GLY A 177 4.33 6.56 -13.75
N MET A 178 3.84 7.44 -12.87
CA MET A 178 2.57 7.25 -12.17
C MET A 178 1.38 7.26 -13.13
N GLY A 179 1.38 8.19 -14.09
CA GLY A 179 0.37 8.30 -15.13
C GLY A 179 0.36 7.10 -16.08
N SER A 180 1.52 6.68 -16.59
CA SER A 180 1.63 5.52 -17.49
C SER A 180 1.15 4.22 -16.85
N PHE A 181 1.39 4.03 -15.56
CA PHE A 181 0.83 2.89 -14.83
C PHE A 181 -0.70 2.95 -14.77
N ARG A 182 -1.29 4.11 -14.43
CA ARG A 182 -2.77 4.26 -14.36
C ARG A 182 -3.43 4.05 -15.71
N TRP A 183 -2.87 4.64 -16.76
CA TRP A 183 -3.32 4.40 -18.13
C TRP A 183 -3.14 2.93 -18.53
N GLY A 184 -2.02 2.31 -18.18
CA GLY A 184 -1.78 0.89 -18.41
C GLY A 184 -2.83 -0.01 -17.73
N THR A 185 -3.17 0.26 -16.47
CA THR A 185 -4.21 -0.48 -15.75
C THR A 185 -5.59 -0.27 -16.38
N ASN A 186 -5.97 0.97 -16.71
CA ASN A 186 -7.26 1.24 -17.35
C ASN A 186 -7.38 0.56 -18.72
N THR A 187 -6.33 0.62 -19.54
CA THR A 187 -6.29 -0.10 -20.83
C THR A 187 -6.34 -1.62 -20.61
N GLY A 188 -5.67 -2.12 -19.58
CA GLY A 188 -5.74 -3.53 -19.19
C GLY A 188 -7.15 -3.98 -18.82
N LEU A 189 -7.89 -3.16 -18.06
CA LEU A 189 -9.28 -3.41 -17.70
C LEU A 189 -10.23 -3.31 -18.89
N LEU A 190 -9.89 -2.52 -19.92
CA LEU A 190 -10.69 -2.38 -21.13
C LEU A 190 -10.59 -3.60 -22.06
N LEU A 191 -9.48 -4.32 -22.04
CA LEU A 191 -9.21 -5.46 -22.93
C LEU A 191 -9.59 -6.79 -22.27
N LEU A 192 -10.65 -7.46 -22.76
CA LEU A 192 -11.08 -8.77 -22.24
C LEU A 192 -9.98 -9.84 -22.19
N PRO A 193 -9.05 -9.92 -23.16
CA PRO A 193 -7.97 -10.91 -23.09
C PRO A 193 -7.09 -10.75 -21.84
N ILE A 194 -6.92 -9.51 -21.37
CA ILE A 194 -6.11 -9.22 -20.19
C ILE A 194 -6.93 -9.50 -18.93
N VAL A 195 -8.20 -9.10 -18.90
CA VAL A 195 -9.10 -9.36 -17.76
C VAL A 195 -9.30 -10.86 -17.54
N SER A 196 -9.70 -11.60 -18.57
CA SER A 196 -9.94 -13.06 -18.50
C SER A 196 -8.69 -13.88 -18.15
N LEU A 197 -7.50 -13.39 -18.50
CA LEU A 197 -6.23 -13.99 -18.09
C LEU A 197 -5.96 -13.83 -16.59
N VAL A 198 -6.28 -12.67 -16.02
CA VAL A 198 -5.92 -12.30 -14.64
C VAL A 198 -7.02 -12.68 -13.64
N GLU A 199 -8.28 -12.70 -14.06
CA GLU A 199 -9.45 -12.98 -13.23
C GLU A 199 -9.29 -14.24 -12.34
N PRO A 200 -8.85 -15.40 -12.86
CA PRO A 200 -8.67 -16.61 -12.05
C PRO A 200 -7.65 -16.46 -10.91
N ILE A 201 -6.66 -15.59 -11.07
CA ILE A 201 -5.56 -15.41 -10.12
C ILE A 201 -5.74 -14.17 -9.23
N LEU A 202 -6.81 -13.38 -9.42
CA LEU A 202 -7.07 -12.17 -8.64
C LEU A 202 -7.11 -12.46 -7.13
N GLY A 203 -7.80 -13.52 -6.72
CA GLY A 203 -7.89 -13.89 -5.30
C GLY A 203 -6.51 -14.20 -4.67
N VAL A 204 -5.63 -14.85 -5.42
CA VAL A 204 -4.26 -15.14 -4.98
C VAL A 204 -3.43 -13.86 -4.93
N ALA A 205 -3.53 -13.02 -5.95
CA ALA A 205 -2.80 -11.74 -6.04
C ALA A 205 -3.21 -10.76 -4.93
N MET A 206 -4.49 -10.68 -4.60
CA MET A 206 -5.02 -9.85 -3.51
C MET A 206 -4.52 -10.35 -2.15
N ALA A 207 -4.57 -11.66 -1.90
CA ALA A 207 -4.05 -12.23 -0.66
C ALA A 207 -2.54 -11.96 -0.49
N LEU A 208 -1.77 -12.10 -1.58
CA LEU A 208 -0.34 -11.79 -1.58
C LEU A 208 -0.07 -10.31 -1.29
N THR A 209 -0.86 -9.42 -1.89
CA THR A 209 -0.74 -7.98 -1.69
C THR A 209 -1.04 -7.62 -0.24
N LEU A 210 -2.09 -8.18 0.36
CA LEU A 210 -2.41 -7.96 1.78
C LEU A 210 -1.30 -8.45 2.72
N LEU A 211 -0.67 -9.59 2.42
CA LEU A 211 0.46 -10.09 3.22
C LEU A 211 1.67 -9.15 3.15
N ILE A 212 2.01 -8.67 1.95
CA ILE A 212 3.14 -7.76 1.75
C ILE A 212 2.85 -6.41 2.41
N GLN A 213 1.64 -5.87 2.21
CA GLN A 213 1.20 -4.64 2.84
C GLN A 213 1.29 -4.77 4.37
N GLY A 214 0.76 -5.86 4.94
CA GLY A 214 0.84 -6.12 6.39
C GLY A 214 2.27 -6.18 6.92
N TYR A 215 3.17 -6.88 6.22
CA TYR A 215 4.60 -6.93 6.59
C TYR A 215 5.25 -5.55 6.56
N VAL A 216 5.02 -4.78 5.50
CA VAL A 216 5.62 -3.45 5.34
C VAL A 216 5.07 -2.47 6.36
N SER A 217 3.77 -2.49 6.65
CA SER A 217 3.16 -1.67 7.69
C SER A 217 3.73 -1.97 9.08
N VAL A 218 3.92 -3.25 9.42
CA VAL A 218 4.58 -3.64 10.69
C VAL A 218 6.02 -3.14 10.73
N ARG A 219 6.78 -3.33 9.65
CA ARG A 219 8.18 -2.86 9.57
C ARG A 219 8.28 -1.35 9.77
N ILE A 220 7.44 -0.56 9.10
CA ILE A 220 7.44 0.91 9.23
C ILE A 220 7.00 1.31 10.64
N GLY A 221 5.98 0.66 11.20
CA GLY A 221 5.55 0.90 12.58
C GLY A 221 6.67 0.67 13.60
N ILE A 222 7.51 -0.34 13.40
CA ILE A 222 8.70 -0.58 14.24
C ILE A 222 9.76 0.52 14.06
N LEU A 223 9.98 0.98 12.84
CA LEU A 223 10.97 2.02 12.55
C LEU A 223 10.56 3.40 13.08
N GLU A 224 9.26 3.68 13.13
CA GLU A 224 8.71 4.94 13.68
C GLU A 224 8.57 4.92 15.21
N ALA A 225 8.67 3.75 15.84
CA ALA A 225 8.63 3.62 17.29
C ALA A 225 9.88 4.27 17.91
N LYS A 226 9.69 5.11 18.93
CA LYS A 226 10.78 5.86 19.59
C LYS A 226 11.25 5.18 20.87
N SER A 227 10.48 4.22 21.38
CA SER A 227 10.77 3.51 22.61
C SER A 227 10.28 2.06 22.60
N GLN A 228 10.82 1.24 23.49
CA GLN A 228 10.32 -0.10 23.76
C GLN A 228 8.90 -0.08 24.32
N ARG A 229 8.51 1.00 25.02
CA ARG A 229 7.15 1.24 25.48
C ARG A 229 6.18 1.40 24.30
N ASP A 230 6.54 2.19 23.29
CA ASP A 230 5.73 2.34 22.07
C ASP A 230 5.48 0.98 21.41
N LEU A 231 6.52 0.16 21.29
CA LEU A 231 6.41 -1.20 20.74
C LEU A 231 5.53 -2.12 21.57
N GLY A 232 5.65 -2.06 22.91
CA GLY A 232 4.82 -2.82 23.83
C GLY A 232 3.34 -2.47 23.68
N ILE A 233 3.02 -1.17 23.60
CA ILE A 233 1.64 -0.70 23.39
C ILE A 233 1.14 -1.15 22.00
N ALA A 234 1.95 -0.94 20.95
CA ALA A 234 1.60 -1.35 19.60
C ALA A 234 1.30 -2.86 19.50
N GLY A 235 2.09 -3.70 20.17
CA GLY A 235 1.87 -5.15 20.22
C GLY A 235 0.55 -5.54 20.89
N VAL A 236 0.22 -4.92 22.02
CA VAL A 236 -1.06 -5.17 22.71
C VAL A 236 -2.25 -4.69 21.87
N VAL A 237 -2.16 -3.50 21.27
CA VAL A 237 -3.21 -2.96 20.40
C VAL A 237 -3.42 -3.84 19.17
N ALA A 238 -2.34 -4.35 18.56
CA ALA A 238 -2.41 -5.27 17.43
C ALA A 238 -3.11 -6.60 17.80
N ALA A 239 -2.81 -7.16 18.99
CA ALA A 239 -3.46 -8.37 19.47
C ALA A 239 -4.97 -8.16 19.71
N ILE A 240 -5.35 -7.02 20.31
CA ILE A 240 -6.77 -6.68 20.52
C ILE A 240 -7.47 -6.44 19.19
N LEU A 241 -6.83 -5.78 18.24
CA LEU A 241 -7.36 -5.57 16.89
C LEU A 241 -7.69 -6.90 16.20
N ALA A 242 -6.78 -7.87 16.31
CA ALA A 242 -6.97 -9.19 15.69
C ALA A 242 -8.11 -10.00 16.31
N VAL A 243 -8.39 -9.84 17.61
CA VAL A 243 -9.37 -10.67 18.34
C VAL A 243 -10.73 -9.99 18.51
N LYS A 244 -10.75 -8.68 18.75
CA LYS A 244 -11.95 -7.92 19.15
C LYS A 244 -12.35 -6.83 18.15
N GLY A 245 -11.52 -6.58 17.14
CA GLY A 245 -11.79 -5.58 16.10
C GLY A 245 -11.40 -4.15 16.48
N ALA A 246 -11.64 -3.23 15.53
CA ALA A 246 -11.12 -1.87 15.56
C ALA A 246 -11.56 -1.03 16.78
N ALA A 247 -12.82 -1.15 17.20
CA ALA A 247 -13.36 -0.35 18.31
C ALA A 247 -12.64 -0.64 19.63
N TRP A 248 -12.46 -1.92 19.95
CA TRP A 248 -11.75 -2.34 21.16
C TRP A 248 -10.26 -2.00 21.09
N ALA A 249 -9.64 -2.16 19.92
CA ALA A 249 -8.23 -1.82 19.72
C ALA A 249 -7.96 -0.33 19.94
N LEU A 250 -8.82 0.54 19.38
CA LEU A 250 -8.70 1.98 19.53
C LEU A 250 -8.89 2.41 21.00
N ALA A 251 -9.94 1.91 21.65
CA ALA A 251 -10.22 2.22 23.05
C ALA A 251 -9.06 1.76 23.96
N ALA A 252 -8.59 0.52 23.79
CA ALA A 252 -7.48 -0.02 24.56
C ALA A 252 -6.16 0.72 24.29
N GLY A 253 -5.90 1.10 23.03
CA GLY A 253 -4.71 1.86 22.66
C GLY A 253 -4.66 3.23 23.32
N ILE A 254 -5.77 3.98 23.26
CA ILE A 254 -5.88 5.29 23.93
C ILE A 254 -5.69 5.13 25.45
N LEU A 255 -6.38 4.16 26.06
CA LEU A 255 -6.28 3.90 27.50
C LEU A 255 -4.83 3.54 27.91
N LEU A 256 -4.18 2.64 27.18
CA LEU A 256 -2.80 2.22 27.44
C LEU A 256 -1.83 3.39 27.30
N CYS A 257 -1.95 4.18 26.25
CA CYS A 257 -1.12 5.37 26.07
C CYS A 257 -1.30 6.35 27.24
N VAL A 258 -2.54 6.61 27.68
CA VAL A 258 -2.83 7.50 28.82
C VAL A 258 -2.27 6.94 30.12
N LEU A 259 -2.43 5.64 30.38
CA LEU A 259 -1.94 5.01 31.62
C LEU A 259 -0.41 4.94 31.67
N ILE A 260 0.24 4.66 30.54
CA ILE A 260 1.68 4.41 30.47
C ILE A 260 2.47 5.72 30.39
N TYR A 261 2.00 6.71 29.63
CA TYR A 261 2.66 8.01 29.49
C TYR A 261 2.15 9.06 30.49
N GLY A 262 0.93 8.90 31.03
CA GLY A 262 0.35 9.83 32.00
C GLY A 262 0.39 11.28 31.52
N LYS A 263 1.05 12.15 32.30
CA LYS A 263 1.21 13.59 31.98
C LYS A 263 2.16 13.86 30.79
N GLN A 264 2.95 12.88 30.36
CA GLN A 264 3.90 13.00 29.24
C GLN A 264 3.32 12.50 27.90
N PHE A 265 2.01 12.26 27.82
CA PHE A 265 1.32 11.76 26.62
C PHE A 265 1.66 12.53 25.33
N PHE A 266 1.79 13.86 25.41
CA PHE A 266 2.10 14.70 24.24
C PHE A 266 3.59 14.95 24.01
N VAL A 267 4.44 14.60 24.98
CA VAL A 267 5.90 14.77 24.88
C VAL A 267 6.56 13.47 24.37
N GLY A 268 5.97 12.32 24.72
CA GLY A 268 6.51 11.01 24.40
C GLY A 268 7.79 10.69 25.18
N GLU A 269 8.32 9.48 24.96
CA GLU A 269 9.60 9.02 25.51
C GLU A 269 10.49 8.59 24.33
N ASN A 270 11.76 8.97 24.33
CA ASN A 270 12.76 8.44 23.42
C ASN A 270 13.83 7.78 24.28
N ASP A 271 13.79 6.45 24.37
CA ASP A 271 14.66 5.66 25.25
C ASP A 271 16.03 5.33 24.60
N GLN A 272 16.32 5.97 23.46
CA GLN A 272 17.52 5.77 22.64
C GLN A 272 17.70 4.35 22.09
N THR A 273 16.72 3.46 22.20
CA THR A 273 16.81 2.10 21.66
C THR A 273 17.07 2.11 20.14
N PHE A 274 16.42 3.01 19.42
CA PHE A 274 16.51 3.12 17.95
C PHE A 274 17.41 4.26 17.46
N THR A 275 17.90 5.11 18.36
CA THR A 275 18.76 6.27 18.04
C THR A 275 20.20 6.13 18.57
N LYS A 276 20.52 5.05 19.29
CA LYS A 276 21.87 4.75 19.80
C LYS A 276 22.95 4.89 18.73
N ASP A 277 22.74 4.29 17.56
CA ASP A 277 23.74 4.31 16.49
C ASP A 277 23.90 5.70 15.83
N LEU A 278 22.81 6.47 15.73
CA LEU A 278 22.80 7.83 15.17
C LEU A 278 23.45 8.86 16.11
N GLU A 279 23.28 8.70 17.42
CA GLU A 279 23.98 9.54 18.40
C GLU A 279 25.45 9.17 18.53
N ASP A 280 25.82 7.90 18.39
CA ASP A 280 27.21 7.46 18.39
C ASP A 280 27.95 7.94 17.13
N GLU A 281 27.30 7.99 15.96
CA GLU A 281 27.86 8.65 14.75
C GLU A 281 28.00 10.17 14.93
N LYS A 282 27.00 10.85 15.51
CA LYS A 282 27.11 12.29 15.83
C LYS A 282 28.20 12.59 16.86
N LYS A 283 28.40 11.70 17.85
CA LYS A 283 29.48 11.82 18.85
C LYS A 283 30.86 11.49 18.28
N ARG A 284 30.93 10.67 17.22
CA ARG A 284 32.18 10.33 16.52
C ARG A 284 32.66 11.37 15.52
N GLY A 285 31.92 12.46 15.29
CA GLY A 285 32.43 13.65 14.60
C GLY A 285 33.00 13.37 13.20
N VAL A 286 32.21 12.75 12.32
CA VAL A 286 32.56 12.74 10.89
C VAL A 286 31.91 13.97 10.24
N SER A 287 32.75 14.98 9.99
CA SER A 287 32.49 16.12 9.12
C SER A 287 32.34 15.71 7.66
#